data_AF-A0A7Y0KG26-F1
#
_entry.id   AF-A0A7Y0KG26-F1
#
_cell.length_a   1.000
_cell.length_b   1.000
_cell.length_c   1.000
_cell.angle_alpha   90.00
_cell.angle_beta   90.00
_cell.angle_gamma   90.00
#
_symmetry.space_group_name_H-M   'P 1'
#
loop_
_entity.id
_entity.type
_entity.pdbx_description
1 polymer ?
#
loop_
_entity_poly.entity_id
_entity_poly.type
_entity_poly.pdbx_seq_one_letter_code
_entity_poly.pdbx_strand_id
1 'polypeptide(L)'
;MSDFLVRHRVTITSSAAAVGVALVVWAYFVPDDWGQSVLVNVGTTLLLVAPLFYLQQALEHSVRELRVGLADAVDDLARSRESSPGPERIAAMDDALAPLIHRGPGLRLTNADVEDLVASGDTGRVVALAAMIGHPELTDPDVVVQSVLDSANGNEQYYALLAARSGWNRLGDSAQADILACIRGADQAACYIRDDPYRDAIARDLVYLARQPASR
;
A
#
# COMPACT_ATOMS: atom_id res chain seq x y z
N MET A 1 18.31 -9.97 0.04
CA MET A 1 18.73 -8.61 -0.39
C MET A 1 18.23 -7.51 0.56
N SER A 2 17.08 -7.71 1.21
CA SER A 2 16.54 -6.88 2.31
C SER A 2 17.51 -6.70 3.49
N ASP A 3 18.20 -7.76 3.89
CA ASP A 3 19.10 -7.76 5.05
C ASP A 3 20.35 -6.87 4.87
N PHE A 4 20.78 -6.68 3.62
CA PHE A 4 21.95 -5.85 3.28
C PHE A 4 21.63 -4.35 3.39
N LEU A 5 20.42 -3.95 2.97
CA LEU A 5 19.98 -2.55 3.01
C LEU A 5 19.63 -2.08 4.43
N VAL A 6 19.10 -2.98 5.27
CA VAL A 6 18.86 -2.70 6.70
C VAL A 6 20.19 -2.54 7.43
N ARG A 7 21.15 -3.43 7.19
CA ARG A 7 22.46 -3.39 7.85
C ARG A 7 23.30 -2.16 7.44
N HIS A 8 23.17 -1.68 6.19
CA HIS A 8 23.83 -0.45 5.71
C HIS A 8 23.21 0.84 6.27
N ARG A 9 21.92 0.86 6.60
CA ARG A 9 21.25 2.08 7.09
C ARG A 9 21.35 2.28 8.60
N VAL A 10 21.38 1.19 9.37
CA VAL A 10 21.68 1.22 10.82
C VAL A 10 23.13 1.67 11.07
N THR A 11 24.05 1.36 10.16
CA THR A 11 25.44 1.89 10.22
C THR A 11 25.49 3.40 9.98
N ILE A 12 24.58 3.97 9.17
CA ILE A 12 24.58 5.42 8.87
C ILE A 12 24.12 6.24 10.08
N THR A 13 23.05 5.87 10.78
CA THR A 13 22.58 6.60 11.97
C THR A 13 23.53 6.48 13.17
N SER A 14 24.11 5.29 13.40
CA SER A 14 25.17 5.13 14.40
C SER A 14 26.43 5.92 14.04
N SER A 15 26.77 6.03 12.74
CA SER A 15 27.90 6.85 12.28
C SER A 15 27.66 8.35 12.44
N ALA A 16 26.44 8.85 12.22
CA ALA A 16 26.13 10.28 12.39
C ALA A 16 26.23 10.73 13.85
N ALA A 17 25.75 9.90 14.79
CA ALA A 17 25.91 10.16 16.22
C ALA A 17 27.38 10.08 16.66
N ALA A 18 28.13 9.07 16.18
CA ALA A 18 29.56 8.94 16.46
C ALA A 18 30.39 10.10 15.89
N VAL A 19 30.09 10.55 14.67
CA VAL A 19 30.69 11.72 14.03
C VAL A 19 30.32 12.99 14.79
N GLY A 20 29.06 13.14 15.24
CA GLY A 20 28.62 14.26 16.07
C GLY A 20 29.40 14.36 17.39
N VAL A 21 29.54 13.24 18.13
CA VAL A 21 30.37 13.17 19.34
C VAL A 21 31.84 13.47 19.01
N ALA A 22 32.39 12.88 17.96
CA ALA A 22 33.78 13.08 17.56
C ALA A 22 34.08 14.54 17.22
N LEU A 23 33.17 15.25 16.53
CA LEU A 23 33.32 16.67 16.21
C LEU A 23 33.27 17.55 17.47
N VAL A 24 32.37 17.27 18.42
CA VAL A 24 32.29 18.00 19.70
C VAL A 24 33.55 17.75 20.54
N VAL A 25 34.05 16.51 20.58
CA VAL A 25 35.29 16.17 21.29
C VAL A 25 36.51 16.78 20.61
N TRP A 26 36.56 16.78 19.28
CA TRP A 26 37.69 17.32 18.54
C TRP A 26 37.76 18.85 18.63
N ALA A 27 36.63 19.54 18.80
CA ALA A 27 36.58 20.98 19.03
C ALA A 27 37.45 21.43 20.21
N TYR A 28 37.67 20.59 21.22
CA TYR A 28 38.56 20.89 22.36
C TYR A 28 40.05 20.99 21.99
N PHE A 29 40.46 20.46 20.84
CA PHE A 29 41.84 20.48 20.36
C PHE A 29 42.08 21.54 19.30
N VAL A 30 41.06 22.33 18.94
CA VAL A 30 41.18 23.41 17.97
C VAL A 30 41.59 24.70 18.69
N PRO A 31 42.70 25.34 18.30
CA PRO A 31 43.25 26.48 19.03
C PRO A 31 42.54 27.81 18.77
N ASP A 32 41.66 27.89 17.77
CA ASP A 32 40.89 29.09 17.44
C ASP A 32 39.41 28.97 17.82
N ASP A 33 38.88 30.02 18.44
CA ASP A 33 37.50 30.07 18.96
C ASP A 33 36.45 29.90 17.87
N TRP A 34 36.76 30.32 16.64
CA TRP A 34 35.86 30.20 15.50
C TRP A 34 35.70 28.75 15.06
N GLY A 35 36.81 28.04 14.84
CA GLY A 35 36.82 26.63 14.47
C GLY A 35 36.21 25.74 15.56
N GLN A 36 36.49 26.04 16.83
CA GLN A 36 35.85 25.37 17.96
C GLN A 36 34.32 25.56 17.93
N SER A 37 33.85 26.79 17.74
CA SER A 37 32.41 27.11 17.67
C SER A 37 31.71 26.42 16.50
N VAL A 38 32.36 26.36 15.33
CA VAL A 38 31.83 25.67 14.14
C VAL A 38 31.72 24.17 14.40
N LEU A 39 32.76 23.52 14.93
CA LEU A 39 32.76 22.08 15.21
C LEU A 39 31.73 21.69 16.27
N VAL A 40 31.60 22.48 17.33
CA VAL A 40 30.56 22.27 18.35
C VAL A 40 29.19 22.38 17.72
N ASN A 41 28.88 23.48 17.00
CA ASN A 41 27.56 23.69 16.41
C ASN A 41 27.17 22.59 15.42
N VAL A 42 28.09 22.18 14.53
CA VAL A 42 27.86 21.08 13.58
C VAL A 42 27.67 19.76 14.32
N GLY A 43 28.53 19.46 15.30
CA GLY A 43 28.45 18.24 16.10
C GLY A 43 27.15 18.13 16.90
N THR A 44 26.73 19.20 17.58
CA THR A 44 25.44 19.23 18.29
C THR A 44 24.24 19.14 17.34
N THR A 45 24.31 19.76 16.16
CA THR A 45 23.23 19.65 15.16
C THR A 45 23.07 18.21 14.70
N LEU A 46 24.17 17.51 14.43
CA LEU A 46 24.16 16.09 14.07
C LEU A 46 23.60 15.21 15.21
N LEU A 47 23.95 15.52 16.46
CA LEU A 47 23.42 14.81 17.63
C LEU A 47 21.93 15.05 17.86
N LEU A 48 21.41 16.23 17.51
CA LEU A 48 19.98 16.54 17.62
C LEU A 48 19.15 15.91 16.50
N VAL A 49 19.73 15.78 15.31
CA VAL A 49 19.03 15.27 14.13
C VAL A 49 19.09 13.74 14.02
N ALA A 50 20.15 13.09 14.52
CA ALA A 50 20.29 11.64 14.46
C ALA A 50 19.14 10.84 15.12
N PRO A 51 18.60 11.22 16.29
CA PRO A 51 17.44 10.56 16.89
C PRO A 51 16.17 10.68 16.04
N LEU A 52 15.98 11.79 15.32
CA LEU A 52 14.82 11.99 14.44
C LEU A 52 14.88 11.04 13.22
N PHE A 53 16.06 10.88 12.63
CA PHE A 53 16.28 9.89 11.57
C PHE A 53 16.07 8.45 12.06
N TYR A 54 16.53 8.14 13.27
CA TYR A 54 16.31 6.84 13.88
C TYR A 54 14.82 6.56 14.10
N LEU A 55 14.09 7.53 14.65
CA LEU A 55 12.64 7.40 14.85
C LEU A 55 11.90 7.26 13.53
N GLN A 56 12.25 8.03 12.50
CA GLN A 56 11.66 7.89 11.17
C GLN A 56 11.89 6.47 10.61
N GLN A 57 13.11 5.94 10.72
CA GLN A 57 13.42 4.59 10.25
C GLN A 57 12.69 3.50 11.04
N ALA A 58 12.60 3.65 12.37
CA ALA A 58 11.85 2.73 13.22
C ALA A 58 10.36 2.71 12.82
N LEU A 59 9.77 3.88 12.57
CA LEU A 59 8.40 3.99 12.06
C LEU A 59 8.24 3.32 10.68
N GLU A 60 9.14 3.60 9.72
CA GLU A 60 9.10 2.97 8.39
C GLU A 60 9.22 1.44 8.48
N HIS A 61 10.05 0.93 9.39
CA HIS A 61 10.21 -0.50 9.61
C HIS A 61 8.97 -1.14 10.21
N SER A 62 8.42 -0.56 11.28
CA SER A 62 7.20 -1.06 11.91
C SER A 62 6.00 -1.02 10.96
N VAL A 63 5.91 0.00 10.10
CA VAL A 63 4.88 0.05 9.05
C VAL A 63 5.05 -1.09 8.04
N ARG A 64 6.29 -1.40 7.63
CA ARG A 64 6.55 -2.53 6.73
C ARG A 64 6.22 -3.87 7.39
N GLU A 65 6.59 -4.06 8.66
CA GLU A 65 6.24 -5.26 9.42
C GLU A 65 4.73 -5.41 9.59
N LEU A 66 4.01 -4.33 9.88
CA LEU A 66 2.55 -4.32 9.95
C LEU A 66 1.91 -4.69 8.60
N ARG A 67 2.52 -4.31 7.48
CA ARG A 67 2.03 -4.69 6.14
C ARG A 67 2.24 -6.16 5.83
N VAL A 68 3.42 -6.70 6.17
CA VAL A 68 3.68 -8.15 6.03
C VAL A 68 2.75 -8.93 6.94
N GLY A 69 2.59 -8.51 8.20
CA GLY A 69 1.66 -9.12 9.14
C GLY A 69 0.19 -9.04 8.71
N LEU A 70 -0.21 -7.96 8.01
CA LEU A 70 -1.54 -7.86 7.43
C LEU A 70 -1.71 -8.79 6.23
N ALA A 71 -0.72 -8.88 5.35
CA ALA A 71 -0.74 -9.81 4.23
C ALA A 71 -0.79 -11.26 4.72
N ASP A 72 0.02 -11.62 5.71
CA ASP A 72 0.03 -12.95 6.34
C ASP A 72 -1.30 -13.24 7.05
N ALA A 73 -1.89 -12.27 7.76
CA ALA A 73 -3.19 -12.43 8.41
C ALA A 73 -4.32 -12.59 7.38
N VAL A 74 -4.27 -11.87 6.25
CA VAL A 74 -5.23 -12.01 5.16
C VAL A 74 -5.03 -13.36 4.45
N ASP A 75 -3.79 -13.83 4.31
CA ASP A 75 -3.47 -15.12 3.71
C ASP A 75 -3.88 -16.29 4.60
N ASP A 76 -3.66 -16.19 5.92
CA ASP A 76 -4.16 -17.12 6.92
C ASP A 76 -5.70 -17.12 6.96
N LEU A 77 -6.32 -15.95 6.84
CA LEU A 77 -7.77 -15.82 6.75
C LEU A 77 -8.30 -16.42 5.44
N ALA A 78 -7.59 -16.27 4.32
CA ALA A 78 -7.93 -16.86 3.03
C ALA A 78 -7.79 -18.39 3.07
N ARG A 79 -6.67 -18.92 3.60
CA ARG A 79 -6.38 -20.35 3.75
C ARG A 79 -7.31 -21.05 4.75
N SER A 80 -7.64 -20.41 5.86
CA SER A 80 -8.60 -20.96 6.85
C SER A 80 -10.03 -21.07 6.28
N ARG A 81 -10.34 -20.45 5.13
CA ARG A 81 -11.69 -20.19 4.65
C ARG A 81 -12.12 -20.89 3.36
N GLU A 82 -11.37 -21.88 2.88
CA GLU A 82 -11.91 -22.89 1.96
C GLU A 82 -13.16 -23.62 2.51
N SER A 83 -13.54 -23.39 3.78
CA SER A 83 -14.63 -24.05 4.49
C SER A 83 -15.92 -23.25 4.75
N SER A 84 -16.02 -21.94 4.42
CA SER A 84 -17.20 -21.11 4.82
C SER A 84 -17.83 -20.30 3.66
N PRO A 85 -19.10 -20.56 3.28
CA PRO A 85 -19.78 -19.83 2.22
C PRO A 85 -20.49 -18.54 2.69
N GLY A 86 -20.53 -17.50 1.85
CA GLY A 86 -21.54 -16.43 1.93
C GLY A 86 -21.09 -15.04 2.45
N PRO A 87 -22.04 -14.16 2.83
CA PRO A 87 -21.82 -12.74 3.17
C PRO A 87 -20.91 -12.49 4.39
N GLU A 88 -20.82 -13.44 5.30
CA GLU A 88 -19.90 -13.38 6.45
C GLU A 88 -18.41 -13.38 6.03
N ARG A 89 -18.11 -13.94 4.83
CA ARG A 89 -16.77 -13.92 4.25
C ARG A 89 -16.33 -12.50 3.88
N ILE A 90 -17.22 -11.76 3.22
CA ILE A 90 -16.97 -10.38 2.77
C ILE A 90 -16.84 -9.48 4.00
N ALA A 91 -17.77 -9.57 4.96
CA ALA A 91 -17.76 -8.72 6.16
C ALA A 91 -16.45 -8.80 6.96
N ALA A 92 -15.92 -10.00 7.18
CA ALA A 92 -14.67 -10.17 7.92
C ALA A 92 -13.42 -9.78 7.11
N MET A 93 -13.46 -9.93 5.78
CA MET A 93 -12.38 -9.43 4.92
C MET A 93 -12.39 -7.90 4.87
N ASP A 94 -13.58 -7.31 4.82
CA ASP A 94 -13.76 -5.86 4.97
C ASP A 94 -13.27 -5.38 6.33
N ASP A 95 -13.55 -6.09 7.42
CA ASP A 95 -13.00 -5.76 8.75
C ASP A 95 -11.47 -5.84 8.79
N ALA A 96 -10.88 -6.86 8.16
CA ALA A 96 -9.42 -7.01 8.08
C ALA A 96 -8.77 -5.91 7.23
N LEU A 97 -9.42 -5.52 6.13
CA LEU A 97 -8.91 -4.53 5.18
C LEU A 97 -9.38 -3.10 5.49
N ALA A 98 -10.30 -2.92 6.44
CA ALA A 98 -10.82 -1.63 6.88
C ALA A 98 -9.71 -0.62 7.25
N PRO A 99 -8.58 -1.00 7.86
CA PRO A 99 -7.48 -0.07 8.08
C PRO A 99 -6.90 0.51 6.78
N LEU A 100 -6.82 -0.27 5.70
CA LEU A 100 -6.34 0.21 4.39
C LEU A 100 -7.41 1.04 3.68
N ILE A 101 -8.67 0.62 3.76
CA ILE A 101 -9.80 1.26 3.07
C ILE A 101 -10.18 2.59 3.75
N HIS A 102 -10.18 2.66 5.10
CA HIS A 102 -10.75 3.78 5.85
C HIS A 102 -9.72 4.67 6.59
N ARG A 103 -8.50 4.18 6.89
CA ARG A 103 -7.45 5.01 7.55
C ARG A 103 -6.44 5.63 6.58
N GLY A 104 -6.78 5.69 5.29
CA GLY A 104 -5.93 6.19 4.21
C GLY A 104 -5.09 7.46 4.52
N PRO A 105 -5.57 8.49 5.24
CA PRO A 105 -4.73 9.68 5.45
C PRO A 105 -3.49 9.47 6.33
N GLY A 106 -3.46 8.42 7.17
CA GLY A 106 -2.38 8.16 8.13
C GLY A 106 -1.30 7.20 7.63
N LEU A 107 -1.65 6.32 6.69
CA LEU A 107 -0.72 5.37 6.06
C LEU A 107 -0.20 5.99 4.77
N ARG A 108 1.07 6.42 4.77
CA ARG A 108 1.75 6.83 3.54
C ARG A 108 2.08 5.60 2.69
N LEU A 109 1.13 5.19 1.87
CA LEU A 109 1.32 4.18 0.84
C LEU A 109 1.88 4.84 -0.43
N THR A 110 2.76 4.12 -1.11
CA THR A 110 3.39 4.54 -2.37
C THR A 110 3.09 3.52 -3.48
N ASN A 111 3.31 3.90 -4.73
CA ASN A 111 3.14 2.95 -5.85
C ASN A 111 4.06 1.73 -5.73
N ALA A 112 5.28 1.91 -5.22
CA ALA A 112 6.20 0.80 -4.96
C ALA A 112 5.63 -0.20 -3.93
N ASP A 113 4.91 0.31 -2.91
CA ASP A 113 4.27 -0.56 -1.92
C ASP A 113 3.14 -1.40 -2.54
N VAL A 114 2.41 -0.81 -3.49
CA VAL A 114 1.35 -1.49 -4.24
C VAL A 114 1.94 -2.54 -5.18
N GLU A 115 3.03 -2.22 -5.89
CA GLU A 115 3.77 -3.16 -6.75
C GLU A 115 4.29 -4.35 -5.94
N ASP A 116 4.89 -4.11 -4.77
CA ASP A 116 5.39 -5.16 -3.87
C ASP A 116 4.24 -6.08 -3.39
N LEU A 117 3.07 -5.52 -3.07
CA LEU A 117 1.89 -6.29 -2.69
C LEU A 117 1.38 -7.14 -3.84
N VAL A 118 1.27 -6.59 -5.06
CA VAL A 118 0.84 -7.35 -6.24
C VAL A 118 1.80 -8.49 -6.54
N ALA A 119 3.11 -8.27 -6.41
CA ALA A 119 4.13 -9.28 -6.63
C ALA A 119 4.10 -10.44 -5.62
N SER A 120 3.45 -10.25 -4.46
CA SER A 120 3.34 -11.29 -3.42
C SER A 120 2.26 -12.35 -3.67
N GLY A 121 1.48 -12.22 -4.75
CA GLY A 121 0.49 -13.23 -5.18
C GLY A 121 -0.96 -12.80 -4.96
N ASP A 122 -1.89 -13.75 -5.04
CA ASP A 122 -3.34 -13.47 -5.08
C ASP A 122 -3.85 -12.72 -3.85
N THR A 123 -3.41 -13.12 -2.65
CA THR A 123 -3.73 -12.44 -1.40
C THR A 123 -3.15 -11.03 -1.37
N GLY A 124 -1.90 -10.87 -1.78
CA GLY A 124 -1.25 -9.57 -1.89
C GLY A 124 -1.96 -8.62 -2.84
N ARG A 125 -2.44 -9.13 -3.98
CA ARG A 125 -3.24 -8.38 -4.94
C ARG A 125 -4.57 -7.91 -4.34
N VAL A 126 -5.25 -8.72 -3.54
CA VAL A 126 -6.45 -8.27 -2.78
C VAL A 126 -6.12 -7.11 -1.83
N VAL A 127 -5.00 -7.20 -1.11
CA VAL A 127 -4.54 -6.14 -0.20
C VAL A 127 -4.17 -4.86 -0.98
N ALA A 128 -3.53 -5.01 -2.13
CA ALA A 128 -3.19 -3.90 -3.03
C ALA A 128 -4.46 -3.19 -3.55
N LEU A 129 -5.47 -3.94 -3.96
CA LEU A 129 -6.75 -3.39 -4.40
C LEU A 129 -7.46 -2.65 -3.25
N ALA A 130 -7.43 -3.19 -2.03
CA ALA A 130 -7.95 -2.51 -0.85
C ALA A 130 -7.22 -1.21 -0.53
N ALA A 131 -5.90 -1.17 -0.71
CA ALA A 131 -5.12 0.06 -0.62
C ALA A 131 -5.56 1.09 -1.69
N MET A 132 -5.78 0.68 -2.94
CA MET A 132 -6.27 1.56 -4.01
C MET A 132 -7.68 2.12 -3.73
N ILE A 133 -8.54 1.36 -3.04
CA ILE A 133 -9.86 1.86 -2.62
C ILE A 133 -9.71 3.05 -1.66
N GLY A 134 -8.84 2.92 -0.65
CA GLY A 134 -8.56 3.97 0.34
C GLY A 134 -7.69 5.11 -0.19
N HIS A 135 -6.91 4.84 -1.23
CA HIS A 135 -5.98 5.76 -1.89
C HIS A 135 -6.14 5.74 -3.41
N PRO A 136 -7.18 6.39 -3.96
CA PRO A 136 -7.47 6.33 -5.38
C PRO A 136 -6.35 6.87 -6.27
N GLU A 137 -5.46 7.71 -5.74
CA GLU A 137 -4.24 8.18 -6.42
C GLU A 137 -3.22 7.08 -6.72
N LEU A 138 -3.29 5.93 -6.02
CA LEU A 138 -2.44 4.76 -6.25
C LEU A 138 -3.07 3.74 -7.21
N THR A 139 -4.20 4.08 -7.83
CA THR A 139 -4.89 3.18 -8.77
C THR A 139 -3.98 2.85 -9.95
N ASP A 140 -3.63 1.58 -10.08
CA ASP A 140 -2.96 1.03 -11.25
C ASP A 140 -4.02 0.40 -12.19
N PRO A 141 -4.25 0.96 -13.39
CA PRO A 141 -5.25 0.45 -14.32
C PRO A 141 -5.02 -1.00 -14.73
N ASP A 142 -3.76 -1.42 -14.92
CA ASP A 142 -3.44 -2.76 -15.42
C ASP A 142 -3.75 -3.80 -14.35
N VAL A 143 -3.39 -3.52 -13.09
CA VAL A 143 -3.71 -4.38 -11.95
C VAL A 143 -5.21 -4.50 -11.77
N VAL A 144 -5.96 -3.38 -11.84
CA VAL A 144 -7.42 -3.40 -11.69
C VAL A 144 -8.07 -4.20 -12.82
N VAL A 145 -7.69 -3.97 -14.08
CA VAL A 145 -8.23 -4.71 -15.23
C VAL A 145 -7.93 -6.19 -15.10
N GLN A 146 -6.66 -6.56 -14.83
CA GLN A 146 -6.28 -7.95 -14.63
C GLN A 146 -7.12 -8.61 -13.53
N SER A 147 -7.29 -7.93 -12.39
CA SER A 147 -8.03 -8.46 -11.24
C SER A 147 -9.55 -8.53 -11.47
N VAL A 148 -10.10 -7.81 -12.44
CA VAL A 148 -11.51 -7.94 -12.85
C VAL A 148 -11.67 -9.08 -13.86
N LEU A 149 -10.79 -9.15 -14.87
CA LEU A 149 -10.92 -10.04 -16.02
C LEU A 149 -10.42 -11.46 -15.74
N ASP A 150 -9.34 -11.59 -14.96
CA ASP A 150 -8.62 -12.83 -14.68
C ASP A 150 -8.41 -13.00 -13.17
N SER A 151 -9.48 -12.81 -12.40
CA SER A 151 -9.45 -12.96 -10.95
C SER A 151 -9.21 -14.41 -10.54
N ALA A 152 -8.31 -14.66 -9.60
CA ALA A 152 -8.12 -16.00 -9.03
C ALA A 152 -9.37 -16.48 -8.29
N ASN A 153 -10.13 -15.56 -7.68
CA ASN A 153 -11.34 -15.85 -6.95
C ASN A 153 -12.31 -14.65 -6.88
N GLY A 154 -13.54 -14.91 -6.41
CA GLY A 154 -14.56 -13.87 -6.31
C GLY A 154 -14.29 -12.76 -5.29
N ASN A 155 -13.35 -12.91 -4.34
CA ASN A 155 -12.99 -11.82 -3.43
C ASN A 155 -12.06 -10.82 -4.15
N GLU A 156 -11.08 -11.31 -4.89
CA GLU A 156 -10.23 -10.46 -5.74
C GLU A 156 -11.08 -9.67 -6.72
N GLN A 157 -12.03 -10.33 -7.41
CA GLN A 157 -12.93 -9.61 -8.32
C GLN A 157 -13.81 -8.59 -7.59
N TYR A 158 -14.25 -8.88 -6.36
CA TYR A 158 -15.01 -7.93 -5.54
C TYR A 158 -14.21 -6.66 -5.22
N TYR A 159 -12.98 -6.81 -4.70
CA TYR A 159 -12.13 -5.65 -4.40
C TYR A 159 -11.66 -4.93 -5.66
N ALA A 160 -11.48 -5.63 -6.78
CA ALA A 160 -11.15 -5.03 -8.05
C ALA A 160 -12.28 -4.13 -8.58
N LEU A 161 -13.54 -4.58 -8.48
CA LEU A 161 -14.70 -3.76 -8.83
C LEU A 161 -14.85 -2.53 -7.91
N LEU A 162 -14.57 -2.68 -6.61
CA LEU A 162 -14.55 -1.55 -5.69
C LEU A 162 -13.43 -0.54 -5.99
N ALA A 163 -12.21 -1.04 -6.26
CA ALA A 163 -11.08 -0.20 -6.65
C ALA A 163 -11.37 0.53 -7.96
N ALA A 164 -11.95 -0.16 -8.94
CA ALA A 164 -12.40 0.46 -10.19
C ALA A 164 -13.44 1.56 -9.95
N ARG A 165 -14.39 1.35 -9.01
CA ARG A 165 -15.40 2.36 -8.68
C ARG A 165 -14.76 3.58 -8.01
N SER A 166 -13.83 3.37 -7.10
CA SER A 166 -13.12 4.44 -6.37
C SER A 166 -12.21 5.25 -7.30
N GLY A 167 -11.51 4.57 -8.21
CA GLY A 167 -10.53 5.13 -9.13
C GLY A 167 -11.05 5.39 -10.55
N TRP A 168 -12.36 5.36 -10.80
CA TRP A 168 -12.94 5.26 -12.15
C TRP A 168 -12.32 6.21 -13.18
N ASN A 169 -12.24 7.51 -12.85
CA ASN A 169 -11.71 8.54 -13.76
C ASN A 169 -10.20 8.43 -14.02
N ARG A 170 -9.46 7.66 -13.22
CA ARG A 170 -8.01 7.45 -13.37
C ARG A 170 -7.64 6.23 -14.21
N LEU A 171 -8.57 5.29 -14.38
CA LEU A 171 -8.34 4.08 -15.18
C LEU A 171 -8.04 4.39 -16.65
N GLY A 172 -8.58 5.49 -17.17
CA GLY A 172 -8.52 5.82 -18.59
C GLY A 172 -9.52 5.01 -19.42
N ASP A 173 -9.80 5.49 -20.62
CA ASP A 173 -10.91 4.99 -21.45
C ASP A 173 -10.77 3.51 -21.83
N SER A 174 -9.53 3.04 -22.06
CA SER A 174 -9.27 1.64 -22.42
C SER A 174 -9.65 0.69 -21.28
N ALA A 175 -9.10 0.91 -20.09
CA ALA A 175 -9.37 0.07 -18.93
C ALA A 175 -10.86 0.10 -18.53
N GLN A 176 -11.50 1.27 -18.61
CA GLN A 176 -12.94 1.39 -18.41
C GLN A 176 -13.73 0.55 -19.42
N ALA A 177 -13.35 0.59 -20.70
CA ALA A 177 -14.01 -0.21 -21.74
C ALA A 177 -13.85 -1.71 -21.50
N ASP A 178 -12.66 -2.17 -21.10
CA ASP A 178 -12.37 -3.58 -20.81
C ASP A 178 -13.18 -4.09 -19.61
N ILE A 179 -13.23 -3.31 -18.53
CA ILE A 179 -14.06 -3.64 -17.34
C ILE A 179 -15.54 -3.69 -17.72
N LEU A 180 -16.04 -2.73 -18.50
CA LEU A 180 -17.44 -2.74 -18.95
C LEU A 180 -17.75 -3.90 -19.89
N ALA A 181 -16.80 -4.30 -20.74
CA ALA A 181 -16.95 -5.47 -21.59
C ALA A 181 -17.04 -6.75 -20.74
N CYS A 182 -16.21 -6.89 -19.72
CA CYS A 182 -16.28 -7.98 -18.75
C CYS A 182 -17.65 -8.01 -18.03
N ILE A 183 -18.11 -6.88 -17.51
CA ILE A 183 -19.42 -6.77 -16.82
C ILE A 183 -20.60 -7.17 -17.72
N ARG A 184 -20.56 -6.78 -19.00
CA ARG A 184 -21.61 -7.11 -19.98
C ARG A 184 -21.52 -8.55 -20.47
N GLY A 185 -20.32 -9.10 -20.55
CA GLY A 185 -20.01 -10.46 -20.99
C GLY A 185 -19.97 -11.48 -19.85
N ALA A 186 -20.55 -11.18 -18.69
CA ALA A 186 -20.43 -11.94 -17.43
C ALA A 186 -20.96 -13.40 -17.46
N ASP A 187 -21.31 -13.94 -18.62
CA ASP A 187 -21.61 -15.36 -18.85
C ASP A 187 -20.35 -16.20 -19.17
N GLN A 188 -19.14 -15.63 -19.04
CA GLN A 188 -17.88 -16.35 -19.20
C GLN A 188 -17.55 -17.19 -17.95
N ALA A 189 -17.00 -18.38 -18.15
CA ALA A 189 -16.74 -19.37 -17.10
C ALA A 189 -15.80 -18.92 -15.96
N ALA A 190 -15.08 -17.80 -16.13
CA ALA A 190 -14.20 -17.20 -15.12
C ALA A 190 -14.80 -15.97 -14.41
N CYS A 191 -16.07 -15.62 -14.69
CA CYS A 191 -16.69 -14.40 -14.18
C CYS A 191 -17.55 -14.68 -12.93
N TYR A 192 -17.07 -14.29 -11.74
CA TYR A 192 -17.81 -14.45 -10.48
C TYR A 192 -18.85 -13.35 -10.22
N ILE A 193 -19.03 -12.39 -11.13
CA ILE A 193 -19.83 -11.17 -10.89
C ILE A 193 -21.29 -11.51 -10.56
N ARG A 194 -21.89 -12.47 -11.28
CA ARG A 194 -23.30 -12.85 -11.09
C ARG A 194 -23.53 -13.83 -9.94
N ASP A 195 -22.48 -14.44 -9.43
CA ASP A 195 -22.54 -15.41 -8.34
C ASP A 195 -22.75 -14.75 -6.97
N ASP A 196 -22.70 -13.42 -6.89
CA ASP A 196 -22.87 -12.66 -5.65
C ASP A 196 -23.59 -11.33 -5.87
N PRO A 197 -24.63 -11.03 -5.07
CA PRO A 197 -25.42 -9.82 -5.24
C PRO A 197 -24.65 -8.53 -4.97
N TYR A 198 -23.56 -8.56 -4.18
CA TYR A 198 -22.74 -7.37 -3.93
C TYR A 198 -21.86 -7.04 -5.14
N ARG A 199 -21.22 -8.04 -5.74
CA ARG A 199 -20.47 -7.84 -7.01
C ARG A 199 -21.39 -7.35 -8.13
N ASP A 200 -22.58 -7.92 -8.25
CA ASP A 200 -23.58 -7.47 -9.22
C ASP A 200 -24.01 -6.01 -9.01
N ALA A 201 -24.21 -5.60 -7.75
CA ALA A 201 -24.56 -4.22 -7.42
C ALA A 201 -23.44 -3.24 -7.83
N ILE A 202 -22.18 -3.56 -7.50
CA ILE A 202 -21.04 -2.71 -7.87
C ILE A 202 -20.88 -2.64 -9.40
N ALA A 203 -21.05 -3.76 -10.10
CA ALA A 203 -21.00 -3.80 -11.56
C ALA A 203 -22.08 -2.89 -12.20
N ARG A 204 -23.29 -2.84 -11.62
CA ARG A 204 -24.33 -1.91 -12.05
C ARG A 204 -23.97 -0.45 -11.80
N ASP A 205 -23.36 -0.14 -10.66
CA ASP A 205 -22.85 1.20 -10.36
C ASP A 205 -21.82 1.67 -11.38
N LEU A 206 -20.86 0.80 -11.76
CA LEU A 206 -19.85 1.10 -12.77
C LEU A 206 -20.47 1.39 -14.15
N VAL A 207 -21.47 0.60 -14.55
CA VAL A 207 -22.22 0.85 -15.80
C VAL A 207 -22.95 2.19 -15.74
N TYR A 208 -23.46 2.58 -14.56
CA TYR A 208 -24.09 3.88 -14.37
C TYR A 208 -23.07 5.03 -14.43
N LEU A 209 -21.92 4.90 -13.77
CA LEU A 209 -20.82 5.88 -13.81
C LEU A 209 -20.33 6.14 -15.23
N ALA A 210 -20.17 5.08 -16.04
CA ALA A 210 -19.76 5.20 -17.44
C ALA A 210 -20.73 6.01 -18.33
N ARG A 211 -21.99 6.19 -17.89
CA ARG A 211 -23.01 6.97 -18.61
C ARG A 211 -23.08 8.42 -18.14
N GLN A 212 -22.44 8.76 -17.02
CA GLN A 212 -22.43 10.13 -16.54
C GLN A 212 -21.44 10.96 -17.37
N PRO A 213 -21.82 12.16 -17.83
CA PRO A 213 -20.86 13.06 -18.45
C PRO A 213 -19.82 13.45 -17.40
N ALA A 214 -18.53 13.34 -17.75
CA ALA A 214 -17.43 13.75 -16.89
C ALA A 214 -17.69 15.19 -16.40
N SER A 215 -17.94 15.34 -15.10
CA SER A 215 -18.13 16.65 -14.48
C SER A 215 -16.80 17.39 -14.61
N ARG A 216 -16.78 18.41 -15.48
CA ARG A 216 -15.66 19.33 -15.64
C ARG A 216 -15.47 20.20 -14.40
#